data_AF-A0A3B8QWZ8-F1
#
_entry.id   AF-A0A3B8QWZ8-F1
#
_cell.length_a   1.000
_cell.length_b   1.000
_cell.length_c   1.000
_cell.angle_alpha   90.00
_cell.angle_beta   90.00
_cell.angle_gamma   90.00
#
_symmetry.space_group_name_H-M   'P 1'
#
loop_
_entity.id
_entity.type
_entity.pdbx_description
1 polymer ?
#
loop_
_entity_poly.entity_id
_entity_poly.type
_entity_poly.pdbx_seq_one_letter_code
_entity_poly.pdbx_strand_id
1 'polypeptide(L)'
;MKAFYGIAMGAVCFWAGRCSVSQAPGSVTATLPVVVTRYDTVSVEVPPPASVRLLAPRRAMLACAEQPDSVPTPCPLPDSVAVEVPVESREYAGEGYRAYVSGWQPRLDSLVLERPVYAATVAQPVAARTRRFSIALQAGYGMTPRGLLPYVGVGVSVRLF
;
A
#
# COMPACT_ATOMS: atom_id res chain seq x y z
N MET A 1 -63.22 40.21 38.66
CA MET A 1 -62.77 38.80 38.66
C MET A 1 -61.58 38.48 37.73
N LYS A 2 -60.97 39.46 37.03
CA LYS A 2 -59.87 39.19 36.07
C LYS A 2 -58.45 39.26 36.68
N ALA A 3 -58.28 39.85 37.87
CA ALA A 3 -56.97 40.03 38.50
C ALA A 3 -56.45 38.80 39.28
N PHE A 4 -57.33 37.89 39.71
CA PHE A 4 -56.93 36.72 40.51
C PHE A 4 -56.28 35.60 39.68
N TYR A 5 -56.59 35.50 38.38
CA TYR A 5 -55.99 34.50 37.48
C TYR A 5 -54.49 34.72 37.24
N GLY A 6 -54.02 35.98 37.25
CA GLY A 6 -52.60 36.30 37.03
C GLY A 6 -51.70 35.81 38.16
N ILE A 7 -52.16 35.94 39.41
CA ILE A 7 -51.38 35.52 40.60
C ILE A 7 -51.30 33.99 40.68
N ALA A 8 -52.40 33.29 40.34
CA ALA A 8 -52.42 31.83 40.32
C ALA A 8 -51.47 31.24 39.26
N MET A 9 -51.43 31.82 38.04
CA MET A 9 -50.49 31.40 36.99
C MET A 9 -49.02 31.64 37.39
N GLY A 10 -48.72 32.78 38.03
CA GLY A 10 -47.36 33.09 38.49
C GLY A 10 -46.83 32.09 39.52
N ALA A 11 -47.67 31.67 40.47
CA ALA A 11 -47.29 30.71 41.50
C ALA A 11 -46.99 29.31 40.92
N VAL A 12 -47.77 28.85 39.93
CA VAL A 12 -47.56 27.56 39.27
C VAL A 12 -46.24 27.57 38.48
N CYS A 13 -45.94 28.65 37.74
CA CYS A 13 -44.69 28.76 37.01
C CYS A 13 -43.47 28.81 37.94
N PHE A 14 -43.58 29.48 39.10
CA PHE A 14 -42.50 29.53 40.08
C PHE A 14 -42.21 28.17 40.73
N TRP A 15 -43.26 27.38 41.00
CA TRP A 15 -43.11 26.03 41.55
C TRP A 15 -42.55 25.04 40.52
N ALA A 16 -43.00 25.11 39.27
CA ALA A 16 -42.48 24.28 38.17
C ALA A 16 -40.99 24.58 37.89
N GLY A 17 -40.57 25.86 37.98
CA GLY A 17 -39.17 26.24 37.85
C GLY A 17 -38.28 25.66 38.96
N ARG A 18 -38.78 25.58 40.20
CA ARG A 18 -38.04 25.01 41.34
C ARG A 18 -37.89 23.49 41.29
N CYS A 19 -38.80 22.78 40.60
CA CYS A 19 -38.66 21.33 40.40
C CYS A 19 -37.71 20.96 39.25
N SER A 20 -37.45 21.88 38.30
CA SER A 20 -36.60 21.60 37.13
C SER A 20 -35.09 21.70 37.44
N VAL A 21 -34.70 22.41 38.51
CA VAL A 21 -33.29 22.71 38.85
C VAL A 21 -32.66 21.67 39.80
N SER A 22 -33.26 20.49 39.95
CA SER A 22 -32.64 19.38 40.68
C SER A 22 -32.56 18.12 39.82
N GLN A 23 -31.77 18.19 38.76
CA GLN A 23 -31.06 17.01 38.28
C GLN A 23 -29.59 17.19 38.64
N ALA A 24 -29.17 16.48 39.69
CA ALA A 24 -27.76 16.29 39.97
C ALA A 24 -27.10 15.68 38.72
N PRO A 25 -25.89 16.11 38.33
CA PRO A 25 -25.22 15.54 37.18
C PRO A 25 -25.04 14.04 37.41
N GLY A 26 -25.67 13.23 36.56
CA GLY A 26 -25.55 11.78 36.58
C GLY A 26 -24.08 11.39 36.55
N SER A 27 -23.71 10.47 37.45
CA SER A 27 -22.37 9.91 37.52
C SER A 27 -22.02 9.23 36.19
N VAL A 28 -21.25 9.92 35.36
CA VAL A 28 -20.63 9.31 34.18
C VAL A 28 -19.60 8.32 34.71
N THR A 29 -19.99 7.04 34.73
CA THR A 29 -19.11 5.93 35.10
C THR A 29 -18.08 5.80 33.98
N ALA A 30 -16.87 6.30 34.23
CA ALA A 30 -15.75 6.22 33.30
C ALA A 30 -15.41 4.74 33.09
N THR A 31 -15.87 4.18 31.96
CA THR A 31 -15.57 2.81 31.56
C THR A 31 -14.16 2.81 30.97
N LEU A 32 -13.21 2.12 31.63
CA LEU A 32 -11.85 1.98 31.13
C LEU A 32 -11.87 1.28 29.75
N PRO A 33 -11.14 1.78 28.73
CA PRO A 33 -11.13 1.12 27.44
C PRO A 33 -10.39 -0.21 27.54
N VAL A 34 -11.08 -1.32 27.23
CA VAL A 34 -10.47 -2.64 27.11
C VAL A 34 -9.71 -2.67 25.78
N VAL A 35 -8.38 -2.65 25.85
CA VAL A 35 -7.51 -2.75 24.67
C VAL A 35 -7.31 -4.23 24.35
N VAL A 36 -7.96 -4.70 23.28
CA VAL A 36 -7.75 -6.05 22.74
C VAL A 36 -6.68 -5.98 21.66
N THR A 37 -5.45 -6.39 21.99
CA THR A 37 -4.35 -6.48 21.03
C THR A 37 -4.44 -7.81 20.27
N ARG A 38 -4.92 -7.76 19.02
CA ARG A 38 -4.94 -8.93 18.13
C ARG A 38 -3.64 -8.99 17.35
N TYR A 39 -2.82 -10.00 17.62
CA TYR A 39 -1.64 -10.29 16.81
C TYR A 39 -2.06 -11.12 15.60
N ASP A 40 -1.88 -10.57 14.40
CA ASP A 40 -2.06 -11.31 13.15
C ASP A 40 -0.79 -12.12 12.88
N THR A 41 -0.89 -13.43 12.76
CA THR A 41 0.26 -14.30 12.48
C THR A 41 0.25 -14.65 10.99
N VAL A 42 1.13 -14.00 10.23
CA VAL A 42 1.38 -14.39 8.84
C VAL A 42 2.21 -15.66 8.85
N SER A 43 1.62 -16.78 8.41
CA SER A 43 2.37 -18.00 8.15
C SER A 43 3.22 -17.82 6.90
N VAL A 44 4.53 -17.70 7.09
CA VAL A 44 5.49 -17.67 5.98
C VAL A 44 5.86 -19.10 5.66
N GLU A 45 5.35 -19.64 4.55
CA GLU A 45 5.75 -20.95 4.06
C GLU A 45 7.17 -20.87 3.47
N VAL A 46 8.09 -21.65 4.01
CA VAL A 46 9.45 -21.75 3.51
C VAL A 46 9.47 -22.83 2.42
N PRO A 47 9.80 -22.50 1.17
CA PRO A 47 9.85 -23.48 0.11
C PRO A 47 10.95 -24.51 0.39
N PRO A 48 10.77 -25.79 0.01
CA PRO A 48 11.83 -26.77 0.12
C PRO A 48 13.01 -26.39 -0.79
N PRO A 49 14.26 -26.59 -0.36
CA PRO A 49 15.42 -26.33 -1.20
C PRO A 49 15.44 -27.30 -2.38
N ALA A 50 15.70 -26.78 -3.58
CA ALA A 50 15.83 -27.58 -4.79
C ALA A 50 17.12 -28.41 -4.79
N SER A 51 18.21 -27.83 -4.26
CA SER A 51 19.49 -28.53 -4.10
C SER A 51 20.22 -28.07 -2.83
N VAL A 52 21.00 -28.96 -2.25
CA VAL A 52 21.86 -28.68 -1.09
C VAL A 52 23.28 -29.10 -1.42
N ARG A 53 24.22 -28.17 -1.28
CA ARG A 53 25.65 -28.38 -1.53
C ARG A 53 26.43 -28.19 -0.24
N LEU A 54 27.27 -29.16 0.12
CA LEU A 54 28.20 -29.01 1.23
C LEU A 54 29.38 -28.12 0.81
N LEU A 55 29.66 -27.10 1.61
CA LEU A 55 30.82 -26.23 1.46
C LEU A 55 31.91 -26.64 2.46
N ALA A 56 33.11 -26.07 2.29
CA ALA A 56 34.20 -26.29 3.23
C ALA A 56 33.78 -25.84 4.65
N PRO A 57 34.07 -26.65 5.69
CA PRO A 57 33.73 -26.29 7.06
C PRO A 57 34.45 -25.01 7.49
N ARG A 58 33.77 -24.19 8.28
CA ARG A 58 34.30 -22.92 8.76
C ARG A 58 34.56 -23.00 10.25
N ARG A 59 35.76 -22.57 10.67
CA ARG A 59 36.07 -22.41 12.10
C ARG A 59 35.38 -21.18 12.67
N ALA A 60 34.59 -21.37 13.72
CA ALA A 60 33.92 -20.29 14.44
C ALA A 60 34.10 -20.48 15.96
N MET A 61 34.23 -19.39 16.71
CA MET A 61 34.16 -19.42 18.17
C MET A 61 32.69 -19.48 18.58
N LEU A 62 32.29 -20.58 19.20
CA LEU A 62 30.96 -20.77 19.75
C LEU A 62 31.03 -20.69 21.27
N ALA A 63 30.00 -20.10 21.88
CA ALA A 63 29.86 -20.13 23.32
C ALA A 63 29.72 -21.58 23.78
N CYS A 64 30.43 -21.93 24.85
CA CYS A 64 30.18 -23.20 25.53
C CYS A 64 28.75 -23.15 26.09
N ALA A 65 27.88 -24.08 25.67
CA ALA A 65 26.52 -24.12 26.18
C ALA A 65 26.56 -24.52 27.66
N GLU A 66 26.05 -23.66 28.54
CA GLU A 66 25.79 -24.04 29.92
C GLU A 66 24.54 -24.93 29.95
N GLN A 67 24.67 -26.10 30.59
CA GLN A 67 23.55 -27.00 30.78
C GLN A 67 22.55 -26.31 31.74
N PRO A 68 21.28 -26.11 31.34
CA PRO A 68 20.32 -25.33 32.12
C PRO A 68 20.02 -25.92 33.51
N ASP A 69 20.32 -27.21 33.70
CA ASP A 69 20.03 -27.95 34.94
C ASP A 69 21.27 -28.15 35.85
N SER A 70 22.44 -27.62 35.47
CA SER A 70 23.63 -27.73 36.31
C SER A 70 23.80 -26.49 37.19
N VAL A 71 24.02 -26.71 38.49
CA VAL A 71 24.45 -25.67 39.46
C VAL A 71 25.59 -24.87 38.83
N PRO A 72 25.60 -23.52 38.91
CA PRO A 72 26.66 -22.68 38.37
C PRO A 72 27.96 -23.00 39.10
N THR A 73 28.64 -24.01 38.58
CA THR A 73 29.95 -24.42 39.01
C THR A 73 30.88 -23.55 38.18
N PRO A 74 31.85 -22.85 38.77
CA PRO A 74 32.84 -22.12 37.99
C PRO A 74 33.63 -23.15 37.18
N CYS A 75 33.19 -23.40 35.95
CA CYS A 75 33.85 -24.27 35.03
C CYS A 75 35.14 -23.56 34.61
N PRO A 76 36.33 -24.18 34.74
CA PRO A 76 37.58 -23.60 34.27
C PRO A 76 37.70 -23.63 32.73
N LEU A 77 36.61 -23.93 32.03
CA LEU A 77 36.56 -23.98 30.58
C LEU A 77 36.44 -22.55 30.04
N PRO A 78 37.16 -22.20 28.97
CA PRO A 78 36.97 -20.91 28.32
C PRO A 78 35.51 -20.75 27.86
N ASP A 79 34.98 -19.52 28.01
CA ASP A 79 33.61 -19.13 27.63
C ASP A 79 33.32 -19.38 26.14
N SER A 80 34.36 -19.56 25.33
CA SER A 80 34.26 -19.84 23.90
C SER A 80 35.24 -20.93 23.45
N VAL A 81 34.78 -21.75 22.52
CA VAL A 81 35.56 -22.84 21.91
C VAL A 81 35.52 -22.70 20.38
N ALA A 82 36.68 -22.91 19.74
CA ALA A 82 36.79 -22.94 18.29
C ALA A 82 36.27 -24.28 17.75
N VAL A 83 35.16 -24.24 17.02
CA VAL A 83 34.51 -25.43 16.44
C VAL A 83 34.50 -25.31 14.92
N GLU A 84 34.74 -26.44 14.24
CA GLU A 84 34.54 -26.55 12.79
C GLU A 84 33.06 -26.77 12.50
N VAL A 85 32.40 -25.74 11.97
CA VAL A 85 30.98 -25.78 11.64
C VAL A 85 30.82 -26.22 10.18
N PRO A 86 30.02 -27.27 9.89
CA PRO A 86 29.69 -27.62 8.52
C PRO A 86 28.85 -26.51 7.89
N VAL A 87 29.28 -26.01 6.74
CA VAL A 87 28.57 -24.97 5.99
C VAL A 87 27.89 -25.62 4.80
N GLU A 88 26.61 -25.34 4.60
CA GLU A 88 25.84 -25.80 3.44
C GLU A 88 25.54 -24.60 2.53
N SER A 89 25.23 -24.84 1.27
CA SER A 89 24.66 -23.85 0.35
C SER A 89 23.38 -24.43 -0.21
N ARG A 90 22.28 -23.71 -0.08
CA ARG A 90 20.95 -24.15 -0.49
C ARG A 90 20.50 -23.33 -1.69
N GLU A 91 20.08 -24.03 -2.73
CA GLU A 91 19.44 -23.43 -3.89
C GLU A 91 17.92 -23.51 -3.70
N TYR A 92 17.25 -22.37 -3.81
CA TYR A 92 15.80 -22.28 -3.84
C TYR A 92 15.39 -21.88 -5.25
N ALA A 93 14.60 -22.73 -5.91
CA ALA A 93 14.10 -22.48 -7.24
C ALA A 93 12.57 -22.42 -7.21
N GLY A 94 12.01 -21.39 -7.82
CA GLY A 94 10.58 -21.24 -8.00
C GLY A 94 10.24 -20.72 -9.40
N GLU A 95 8.98 -20.37 -9.61
CA GLU A 95 8.53 -19.84 -10.89
C GLU A 95 9.08 -18.42 -11.09
N GLY A 96 10.12 -18.29 -11.91
CA GLY A 96 10.73 -16.99 -12.24
C GLY A 96 11.85 -16.54 -11.30
N TYR A 97 12.34 -17.39 -10.39
CA TYR A 97 13.50 -17.04 -9.57
C TYR A 97 14.37 -18.25 -9.18
N ARG A 98 15.65 -17.97 -8.96
CA ARG A 98 16.60 -18.87 -8.28
C ARG A 98 17.39 -18.08 -7.25
N ALA A 99 17.38 -18.54 -6.01
CA ALA A 99 18.11 -17.93 -4.90
C ALA A 99 19.14 -18.92 -4.34
N TYR A 100 20.35 -18.44 -4.09
CA TYR A 100 21.41 -19.22 -3.47
C TYR A 100 21.67 -18.64 -2.08
N VAL A 101 21.49 -19.47 -1.05
CA VAL A 101 21.63 -19.07 0.34
C VAL A 101 22.71 -19.92 0.99
N SER A 102 23.79 -19.29 1.46
CA SER A 102 24.78 -19.97 2.29
C SER A 102 24.18 -20.23 3.67
N GLY A 103 24.38 -21.43 4.21
CA GLY A 103 24.20 -21.76 5.62
C GLY A 103 25.31 -21.16 6.48
N TRP A 104 25.30 -21.46 7.78
CA TRP A 104 26.13 -20.83 8.84
C TRP A 104 26.26 -19.30 8.72
N GLN A 105 25.49 -18.56 9.54
CA GLN A 105 25.21 -17.14 9.33
C GLN A 105 24.50 -16.92 7.98
N PRO A 106 23.21 -17.30 7.90
CA PRO A 106 22.52 -17.41 6.63
C PRO A 106 22.57 -16.10 5.86
N ARG A 107 23.09 -16.16 4.63
CA ARG A 107 23.23 -15.01 3.74
C ARG A 107 22.77 -15.38 2.34
N LEU A 108 22.08 -14.44 1.70
CA LEU A 108 21.76 -14.52 0.29
C LEU A 108 23.02 -14.20 -0.53
N ASP A 109 23.56 -15.20 -1.21
CA ASP A 109 24.75 -15.07 -2.06
C ASP A 109 24.37 -14.52 -3.43
N SER A 110 23.30 -15.05 -4.03
CA SER A 110 22.79 -14.55 -5.30
C SER A 110 21.29 -14.79 -5.46
N LEU A 111 20.65 -13.90 -6.22
CA LEU A 111 19.26 -13.97 -6.60
C LEU A 111 19.14 -13.70 -8.10
N VAL A 112 18.77 -14.73 -8.85
CA VAL A 112 18.51 -14.66 -10.29
C VAL A 112 17.01 -14.55 -10.48
N LEU A 113 16.56 -13.50 -11.16
CA LEU A 113 15.16 -13.29 -11.48
C LEU A 113 14.95 -13.56 -12.98
N GLU A 114 14.23 -14.62 -13.29
CA GLU A 114 13.85 -15.00 -14.64
C GLU A 114 12.56 -14.25 -14.99
N ARG A 115 12.66 -12.97 -15.39
CA ARG A 115 11.49 -12.20 -15.84
C ARG A 115 11.17 -12.52 -17.31
N PRO A 116 9.93 -12.87 -17.65
CA PRO A 116 9.52 -12.97 -19.04
C PRO A 116 9.57 -11.57 -19.67
N VAL A 117 10.47 -11.39 -20.65
CA VAL A 117 10.52 -10.16 -21.45
C VAL A 117 9.40 -10.22 -22.47
N TYR A 118 8.28 -9.57 -22.18
CA TYR A 118 7.24 -9.33 -23.18
C TYR A 118 7.73 -8.21 -24.10
N ALA A 119 8.31 -8.59 -25.24
CA ALA A 119 8.61 -7.66 -26.31
C ALA A 119 7.30 -7.21 -26.96
N ALA A 120 6.70 -6.15 -26.43
CA ALA A 120 5.60 -5.48 -27.09
C ALA A 120 6.18 -4.73 -28.30
N THR A 121 6.18 -5.37 -29.47
CA THR A 121 6.36 -4.67 -30.74
C THR A 121 5.16 -3.74 -30.93
N VAL A 122 5.29 -2.51 -30.45
CA VAL A 122 4.39 -1.43 -30.81
C VAL A 122 4.62 -1.19 -32.28
N ALA A 123 3.74 -1.73 -33.13
CA ALA A 123 3.67 -1.34 -34.52
C ALA A 123 3.37 0.16 -34.53
N GLN A 124 4.42 0.96 -34.73
CA GLN A 124 4.28 2.40 -34.84
C GLN A 124 3.34 2.63 -36.03
N PRO A 125 2.13 3.18 -35.81
CA PRO A 125 1.23 3.42 -36.92
C PRO A 125 1.97 4.36 -37.86
N VAL A 126 2.30 3.85 -39.05
CA VAL A 126 2.90 4.62 -40.14
C VAL A 126 2.13 5.92 -40.19
N ALA A 127 2.80 7.02 -39.84
CA ALA A 127 2.18 8.32 -39.60
C ALA A 127 1.15 8.56 -40.69
N ALA A 128 -0.13 8.53 -40.31
CA ALA A 128 -1.24 8.69 -41.23
C ALA A 128 -0.95 9.96 -42.02
N ARG A 129 -0.67 9.80 -43.32
CA ARG A 129 -0.16 10.86 -44.19
C ARG A 129 -1.10 12.06 -44.08
N THR A 130 -0.70 13.08 -43.33
CA THR A 130 -1.51 14.28 -43.10
C THR A 130 -1.93 14.85 -44.44
N ARG A 131 -3.24 14.85 -44.72
CA ARG A 131 -3.81 15.37 -45.96
C ARG A 131 -3.58 16.89 -45.99
N ARG A 132 -2.67 17.35 -46.85
CA ARG A 132 -2.21 18.76 -46.93
C ARG A 132 -3.17 19.70 -47.65
N PHE A 133 -4.21 19.16 -48.27
CA PHE A 133 -5.24 19.90 -48.99
C PHE A 133 -6.63 19.51 -48.48
N SER A 134 -7.47 20.50 -48.21
CA SER A 134 -8.90 20.30 -47.94
C SER A 134 -9.74 21.11 -48.91
N ILE A 135 -10.88 20.53 -49.28
CA ILE A 135 -11.86 21.14 -50.17
C ILE A 135 -13.12 21.30 -49.33
N ALA A 136 -13.61 22.52 -49.23
CA ALA A 136 -14.82 22.87 -48.50
C ALA A 136 -15.86 23.46 -49.45
N LEU A 137 -17.12 23.15 -49.22
CA LEU A 137 -18.23 23.76 -49.95
C LEU A 137 -18.72 24.96 -49.11
N GLN A 138 -18.78 26.14 -49.71
CA GLN A 138 -19.16 27.37 -49.06
C GLN A 138 -20.43 27.92 -49.69
N ALA A 139 -21.33 28.46 -48.87
CA ALA A 139 -22.50 29.20 -49.32
C ALA A 139 -22.62 30.51 -48.54
N GLY A 140 -23.09 31.57 -49.18
CA GLY A 140 -23.22 32.89 -48.55
C GLY A 140 -24.02 33.86 -49.41
N TYR A 141 -24.18 35.11 -48.98
CA TYR A 141 -24.80 36.17 -49.78
C TYR A 141 -23.72 37.12 -50.30
N GLY A 142 -23.66 37.28 -51.63
CA GLY A 142 -22.70 38.16 -52.31
C GLY A 142 -23.38 39.41 -52.83
N MET A 143 -22.68 40.55 -52.74
CA MET A 143 -23.14 41.80 -53.34
C MET A 143 -22.78 41.80 -54.83
N THR A 144 -23.78 41.55 -55.67
CA THR A 144 -23.64 41.60 -57.13
C THR A 144 -24.16 42.93 -57.66
N PRO A 145 -23.83 43.34 -58.91
CA PRO A 145 -24.33 44.58 -59.51
C PRO A 145 -25.87 44.68 -59.60
N ARG A 146 -26.59 43.58 -59.35
CA ARG A 146 -28.06 43.47 -59.35
C ARG A 146 -28.67 43.34 -57.95
N GLY A 147 -27.86 43.46 -56.88
CA GLY A 147 -28.30 43.34 -55.48
C GLY A 147 -27.62 42.19 -54.73
N LEU A 148 -28.10 41.93 -53.52
CA LEU A 148 -27.62 40.85 -52.64
C LEU A 148 -28.23 39.51 -53.06
N LEU A 149 -27.45 38.65 -53.72
CA LEU A 149 -27.89 37.31 -54.14
C LEU A 149 -27.16 36.21 -53.36
N PRO A 150 -27.85 35.09 -53.07
CA PRO A 150 -27.20 33.93 -52.49
C PRO A 150 -26.26 33.28 -53.51
N TYR A 151 -25.10 32.84 -53.05
CA TYR A 151 -24.07 32.16 -53.83
C TYR A 151 -23.65 30.86 -53.14
N VAL A 152 -23.24 29.89 -53.96
CA VAL A 152 -22.59 28.64 -53.53
C VAL A 152 -21.29 28.53 -54.31
N GLY A 153 -20.19 28.21 -53.62
CA GLY A 153 -18.87 28.03 -54.21
C GLY A 153 -18.06 26.96 -53.49
N VAL A 154 -16.87 26.69 -54.02
CA VAL A 154 -15.94 25.69 -53.50
C VAL A 154 -14.65 26.38 -53.09
N GLY A 155 -14.25 26.22 -51.83
CA GLY A 155 -12.99 26.72 -51.29
C GLY A 155 -11.96 25.59 -51.20
N VAL A 156 -10.74 25.86 -51.67
CA VAL A 156 -9.60 24.95 -51.49
C VAL A 156 -8.66 25.59 -50.49
N SER A 157 -8.34 24.88 -49.41
CA SER A 157 -7.37 25.34 -48.41
C SER A 157 -6.18 24.39 -48.36
N VAL A 158 -4.98 24.97 -48.34
CA VAL A 158 -3.71 24.25 -48.26
C VAL A 158 -3.06 24.61 -46.94
N ARG A 159 -2.74 23.60 -46.14
CA ARG A 159 -1.90 23.80 -44.95
C ARG A 159 -0.44 23.80 -45.37
N LEU A 160 0.15 24.98 -45.34
CA LEU A 160 1.59 25.17 -45.44
C LEU A 160 2.13 24.94 -44.03
N PHE A 161 2.71 23.76 -43.81
CA PHE A 161 3.27 23.22 -42.56
C PHE A 161 2.27 22.54 -41.61
#